data_AF-A0A850M091-F1
#
_entry.id   AF-A0A850M091-F1
#
_cell.length_a   1.000
_cell.length_b   1.000
_cell.length_c   1.000
_cell.angle_alpha   90.00
_cell.angle_beta   90.00
_cell.angle_gamma   90.00
#
_symmetry.space_group_name_H-M   'P 1'
#
loop_
_entity.id
_entity.type
_entity.pdbx_description
1 polymer ?
#
loop_
_entity_poly.entity_id
_entity_poly.type
_entity_poly.pdbx_seq_one_letter_code
_entity_poly.pdbx_strand_id
1 'polypeptide(L)'
;MLGIPRHIWNRLDKTSEKTIEINFLSEIVRSLSPRFIVTIIGPSRTIESELGFDAIMAGLPLGFTIAFQFKSPSMRSDGHPRFTLNVAQLQVLLGRFNPSEAYYVLTPFTRTMDFIRAHRNGDFTRHSTLIDVYNIPFGGKQTQKTRTIKYISRNNIEITDPWKYEKVEKVFLFEDIISSILEERIGKKVPVELDIIKSYDEERKYGGQNYYLHFTRRG
;
A
#
# COMPACT_ATOMS: atom_id res chain seq x y z
N MET A 1 -26.10 -32.41 1.99
CA MET A 1 -24.97 -31.46 2.04
C MET A 1 -24.23 -31.54 0.71
N LEU A 2 -24.20 -30.46 -0.06
CA LEU A 2 -23.52 -30.44 -1.37
C LEU A 2 -22.02 -30.62 -1.18
N GLY A 3 -21.45 -31.63 -1.83
CA GLY A 3 -20.04 -32.01 -1.78
C GLY A 3 -19.15 -31.02 -2.53
N ILE A 4 -19.12 -29.77 -2.08
CA ILE A 4 -18.19 -28.76 -2.60
C ILE A 4 -16.77 -29.24 -2.26
N PRO A 5 -15.89 -29.45 -3.26
CA PRO A 5 -14.53 -29.90 -3.03
C PRO A 5 -13.76 -28.99 -2.06
N ARG A 6 -12.93 -29.59 -1.17
CA ARG A 6 -12.12 -28.85 -0.18
C ARG A 6 -11.28 -27.70 -0.78
N HIS A 7 -10.82 -27.84 -2.02
CA HIS A 7 -10.05 -26.78 -2.69
C HIS A 7 -10.88 -25.53 -3.03
N ILE A 8 -12.19 -25.68 -3.24
CA ILE A 8 -13.12 -24.55 -3.45
C ILE A 8 -13.37 -23.85 -2.11
N TRP A 9 -13.61 -24.59 -1.02
CA TRP A 9 -13.71 -24.03 0.32
C TRP A 9 -12.44 -23.25 0.72
N ASN A 10 -11.26 -23.80 0.44
CA ASN A 10 -9.99 -23.13 0.70
C ASN A 10 -9.76 -21.88 -0.16
N ARG A 11 -10.43 -21.74 -1.32
CA ARG A 11 -10.40 -20.51 -2.12
C ARG A 11 -11.40 -19.47 -1.59
N LEU A 12 -12.56 -19.91 -1.12
CA LEU A 12 -13.57 -19.04 -0.51
C LEU A 12 -13.12 -18.46 0.83
N ASP A 13 -12.28 -19.19 1.57
CA ASP A 13 -11.78 -18.76 2.88
C ASP A 13 -10.58 -17.79 2.80
N LYS A 14 -9.97 -17.56 1.64
CA LYS A 14 -8.83 -16.63 1.52
C LYS A 14 -9.29 -15.19 1.40
N THR A 15 -8.75 -14.31 2.25
CA THR A 15 -8.96 -12.87 2.13
C THR A 15 -8.34 -12.37 0.83
N SER A 16 -9.15 -11.78 -0.04
CA SER A 16 -8.63 -11.16 -1.26
C SER A 16 -7.92 -9.84 -0.92
N GLU A 17 -6.91 -9.47 -1.71
CA GLU A 17 -6.23 -8.17 -1.60
C GLU A 17 -7.26 -7.03 -1.74
N LYS A 18 -8.20 -7.16 -2.67
CA LYS A 18 -9.28 -6.19 -2.91
C LYS A 18 -10.19 -5.96 -1.70
N THR A 19 -10.44 -7.01 -0.92
CA THR A 19 -11.21 -6.91 0.33
C THR A 19 -10.46 -6.05 1.35
N ILE A 20 -9.15 -6.27 1.50
CA ILE A 20 -8.30 -5.48 2.41
C ILE A 20 -8.25 -4.02 1.93
N GLU A 21 -8.00 -3.81 0.63
CA GLU A 21 -7.94 -2.49 0.00
C GLU A 21 -9.18 -1.64 0.32
N ILE A 22 -10.38 -2.12 -0.03
CA ILE A 22 -11.62 -1.34 0.10
C ILE A 22 -11.86 -0.96 1.56
N ASN A 23 -11.69 -1.90 2.49
CA ASN A 23 -11.97 -1.64 3.90
C ASN A 23 -10.91 -0.73 4.53
N PHE A 24 -9.63 -0.92 4.20
CA PHE A 24 -8.56 -0.03 4.68
C PHE A 24 -8.76 1.40 4.21
N LEU A 25 -9.06 1.58 2.92
CA LEU A 25 -9.29 2.88 2.33
C LEU A 25 -10.53 3.56 2.91
N SER A 26 -11.60 2.79 3.17
CA SER A 26 -12.82 3.31 3.82
C SER A 26 -12.51 3.84 5.23
N GLU A 27 -11.66 3.15 5.99
CA GLU A 27 -11.23 3.60 7.32
C GLU A 27 -10.40 4.89 7.27
N ILE A 28 -9.52 5.04 6.26
CA ILE A 28 -8.80 6.29 6.05
C ILE A 28 -9.76 7.44 5.72
N VAL A 29 -10.68 7.24 4.77
CA VAL A 29 -11.66 8.27 4.38
C VAL A 29 -12.51 8.67 5.58
N ARG A 30 -12.98 7.70 6.37
CA ARG A 30 -13.74 7.97 7.60
C ARG A 30 -12.96 8.83 8.58
N SER A 31 -11.67 8.58 8.73
CA SER A 31 -10.79 9.30 9.66
C SER A 31 -10.45 10.72 9.19
N LEU A 32 -10.31 10.94 7.88
CA LEU A 32 -9.84 12.21 7.30
C LEU A 32 -10.97 13.13 6.81
N SER A 33 -12.10 12.57 6.38
CA SER A 33 -13.21 13.32 5.76
C SER A 33 -13.79 14.48 6.58
N PRO A 34 -13.72 14.53 7.94
CA PRO A 34 -14.17 15.71 8.67
C PRO A 34 -13.36 16.98 8.39
N ARG A 35 -12.07 16.85 8.02
CA ARG A 35 -11.15 17.97 7.79
C ARG A 35 -10.73 18.14 6.33
N PHE A 36 -10.82 17.06 5.56
CA PHE A 36 -10.35 17.01 4.19
C PHE A 36 -11.44 16.54 3.23
N ILE A 37 -11.28 16.92 1.97
CA ILE A 37 -11.87 16.23 0.82
C ILE A 37 -10.85 15.17 0.41
N VAL A 38 -11.24 13.90 0.39
CA VAL A 38 -10.35 12.78 0.08
C VAL A 38 -10.76 12.18 -1.27
N THR A 39 -9.84 12.20 -2.23
CA THR A 39 -9.97 11.59 -3.55
C THR A 39 -9.10 10.35 -3.61
N ILE A 40 -9.70 9.21 -3.93
CA ILE A 40 -9.00 7.93 -4.10
C ILE A 40 -8.92 7.62 -5.60
N ILE A 41 -7.71 7.41 -6.09
CA ILE A 41 -7.48 7.06 -7.49
C ILE A 41 -6.79 5.70 -7.53
N GLY A 42 -7.50 4.69 -8.02
CA GLY A 42 -6.99 3.33 -8.23
C GLY A 42 -6.96 3.01 -9.71
N PRO A 43 -5.95 3.49 -10.48
CA PRO A 43 -5.89 3.23 -11.91
C PRO A 43 -5.70 1.74 -12.20
N SER A 44 -6.13 1.31 -13.37
CA SER A 44 -5.73 -0.01 -13.85
C SER A 44 -4.24 -0.02 -14.15
N ARG A 45 -3.63 -1.21 -14.21
CA ARG A 45 -2.21 -1.35 -14.56
C ARG A 45 -1.88 -0.72 -15.92
N THR A 46 -2.79 -0.91 -16.87
CA THR A 46 -2.71 -0.36 -18.21
C THR A 46 -2.72 1.16 -18.17
N ILE A 47 -3.71 1.75 -17.48
CA ILE A 47 -3.83 3.21 -17.33
C ILE A 47 -2.58 3.80 -16.65
N GLU A 48 -2.09 3.17 -15.58
CA GLU A 48 -0.91 3.65 -14.87
C GLU A 48 0.38 3.55 -15.70
N SER A 49 0.50 2.51 -16.53
CA SER A 49 1.63 2.35 -17.44
C SER A 49 1.59 3.37 -18.58
N GLU A 50 0.41 3.65 -19.13
CA GLU A 50 0.23 4.55 -20.27
C GLU A 50 0.35 6.02 -19.85
N LEU A 51 -0.37 6.41 -18.79
CA LEU A 51 -0.46 7.80 -18.35
C LEU A 51 0.67 8.18 -17.38
N GLY A 52 1.18 7.24 -16.60
CA GLY A 52 2.12 7.56 -15.53
C GLY A 52 1.46 8.36 -14.40
N PHE A 53 2.22 8.54 -13.31
CA PHE A 53 1.70 9.15 -12.08
C PHE A 53 1.25 10.60 -12.30
N ASP A 54 2.07 11.45 -12.92
CA ASP A 54 1.78 12.89 -13.00
C ASP A 54 0.51 13.17 -13.82
N ALA A 55 0.27 12.40 -14.90
CA ALA A 55 -0.94 12.51 -15.70
C ALA A 55 -2.19 12.00 -14.99
N ILE A 56 -2.07 10.92 -14.19
CA ILE A 56 -3.18 10.40 -13.38
C ILE A 56 -3.64 11.43 -12.36
N MET A 57 -2.71 12.21 -11.81
CA MET A 57 -3.00 13.20 -10.78
C MET A 57 -3.41 14.56 -11.34
N ALA A 58 -3.21 14.78 -12.63
CA ALA A 58 -3.39 16.08 -13.27
C ALA A 58 -4.83 16.62 -13.13
N GLY A 59 -4.95 17.92 -12.87
CA GLY A 59 -6.24 18.59 -12.70
C GLY A 59 -6.88 18.44 -11.32
N LEU A 60 -6.25 17.71 -10.39
CA LEU A 60 -6.64 17.76 -8.98
C LEU A 60 -6.24 19.11 -8.36
N PRO A 61 -7.01 19.62 -7.39
CA PRO A 61 -6.66 20.83 -6.66
C PRO A 61 -5.35 20.69 -5.87
N LEU A 62 -4.82 21.81 -5.38
CA LEU A 62 -3.65 21.80 -4.50
C LEU A 62 -3.94 20.99 -3.23
N GLY A 63 -3.07 20.01 -2.96
CA GLY A 63 -3.25 19.08 -1.85
C GLY A 63 -2.02 18.23 -1.61
N PHE A 64 -2.21 17.22 -0.78
CA PHE A 64 -1.20 16.22 -0.46
C PHE A 64 -1.55 14.90 -1.12
N THR A 65 -0.53 14.10 -1.44
CA THR A 65 -0.71 12.81 -2.10
C THR A 65 0.10 11.75 -1.39
N ILE A 66 -0.51 10.59 -1.15
CA ILE A 66 0.16 9.39 -0.65
C ILE A 66 -0.16 8.23 -1.60
N ALA A 67 0.83 7.40 -1.89
CA ALA A 67 0.66 6.14 -2.59
C ALA A 67 0.59 4.96 -1.60
N PHE A 68 -0.43 4.12 -1.76
CA PHE A 68 -0.52 2.83 -1.08
C PHE A 68 -0.43 1.70 -2.08
N GLN A 69 0.48 0.77 -1.81
CA GLN A 69 0.52 -0.52 -2.48
C GLN A 69 0.17 -1.62 -1.50
N PHE A 70 -0.99 -2.23 -1.70
CA PHE A 70 -1.45 -3.33 -0.87
C PHE A 70 -0.71 -4.61 -1.22
N LYS A 71 -0.53 -5.47 -0.22
CA LYS A 71 0.06 -6.80 -0.41
C LYS A 71 -0.82 -7.85 0.26
N SER A 72 -1.19 -8.87 -0.51
CA SER A 72 -1.89 -10.03 0.01
C SER A 72 -0.98 -10.89 0.90
N PRO A 73 -1.45 -11.31 2.08
CA PRO A 73 -0.70 -12.22 2.93
C PRO A 73 -0.81 -13.68 2.45
N SER A 74 0.26 -14.44 2.65
CA SER A 74 0.28 -15.89 2.48
C SER A 74 0.78 -16.56 3.75
N MET A 75 0.04 -17.55 4.26
CA MET A 75 0.49 -18.32 5.42
C MET A 75 1.58 -19.30 5.01
N ARG A 76 2.66 -19.38 5.80
CA ARG A 76 3.74 -20.37 5.65
C ARG A 76 3.73 -21.38 6.81
N SER A 77 4.52 -22.45 6.68
CA SER A 77 4.58 -23.54 7.66
C SER A 77 5.17 -23.13 9.01
N ASP A 78 5.88 -22.00 9.08
CA ASP A 78 6.41 -21.40 10.31
C ASP A 78 5.35 -20.59 11.08
N GLY A 79 4.09 -20.57 10.62
CA GLY A 79 2.98 -19.92 11.32
C GLY A 79 2.91 -18.40 11.14
N HIS A 80 3.77 -17.81 10.31
CA HIS A 80 3.80 -16.36 10.08
C HIS A 80 3.20 -15.99 8.72
N PRO A 81 2.35 -14.93 8.66
CA PRO A 81 1.96 -14.33 7.39
C PRO A 81 3.17 -13.75 6.66
N ARG A 82 3.24 -14.00 5.35
CA ARG A 82 4.29 -13.47 4.48
C ARG A 82 3.74 -12.74 3.27
N PHE A 83 4.44 -11.70 2.85
CA PHE A 83 4.09 -10.85 1.72
C PHE A 83 5.23 -10.82 0.72
N THR A 84 4.90 -10.76 -0.56
CA THR A 84 5.90 -10.71 -1.64
C THR A 84 6.03 -9.28 -2.15
N LEU A 85 7.24 -8.74 -2.13
CA LEU A 85 7.59 -7.48 -2.78
C LEU A 85 8.31 -7.75 -4.09
N ASN A 86 7.94 -7.02 -5.13
CA ASN A 86 8.69 -7.01 -6.39
C ASN A 86 9.70 -5.85 -6.33
N VAL A 87 10.98 -6.14 -6.57
CA VAL A 87 12.05 -5.15 -6.42
C VAL A 87 12.01 -4.09 -7.53
N ALA A 88 11.59 -4.44 -8.74
CA ALA A 88 11.42 -3.44 -9.81
C ALA A 88 10.30 -2.45 -9.47
N GLN A 89 9.20 -2.93 -8.89
CA GLN A 89 8.10 -2.07 -8.41
C GLN A 89 8.57 -1.15 -7.27
N LEU A 90 9.35 -1.68 -6.32
CA LEU A 90 9.96 -0.89 -5.25
C LEU A 90 10.84 0.24 -5.81
N GLN A 91 11.72 -0.08 -6.77
CA GLN A 91 12.60 0.91 -7.38
C GLN A 91 11.83 2.01 -8.12
N VAL A 92 10.73 1.66 -8.79
CA VAL A 92 9.84 2.65 -9.42
C VAL A 92 9.21 3.56 -8.37
N LEU A 93 8.75 3.04 -7.24
CA LEU A 93 8.20 3.86 -6.15
C LEU A 93 9.27 4.77 -5.53
N LEU A 94 10.47 4.25 -5.25
CA LEU A 94 11.62 5.00 -4.73
C LEU A 94 12.09 6.12 -5.68
N GLY A 95 11.93 5.94 -6.99
CA GLY A 95 12.27 6.97 -7.98
C GLY A 95 11.19 8.05 -8.14
N ARG A 96 9.97 7.81 -7.65
CA ARG A 96 8.79 8.67 -7.90
C ARG A 96 8.33 9.47 -6.71
N PHE A 97 8.50 8.93 -5.52
CA PHE A 97 7.97 9.47 -4.26
C PHE A 97 9.11 9.82 -3.34
N ASN A 98 8.94 10.83 -2.48
CA ASN A 98 9.88 11.14 -1.41
C ASN A 98 9.63 10.24 -0.18
N PRO A 99 10.52 10.27 0.82
CA PRO A 99 10.25 9.64 2.10
C PRO A 99 8.88 10.04 2.66
N SER A 100 8.16 9.06 3.18
CA SER A 100 6.83 9.19 3.79
C SER A 100 5.68 9.55 2.84
N GLU A 101 5.87 9.36 1.53
CA GLU A 101 4.83 9.54 0.51
C GLU A 101 4.33 8.23 -0.13
N ALA A 102 5.04 7.11 0.04
CA ALA A 102 4.65 5.82 -0.53
C ALA A 102 4.85 4.67 0.47
N TYR A 103 3.80 3.85 0.66
CA TYR A 103 3.80 2.79 1.65
C TYR A 103 3.30 1.46 1.10
N TYR A 104 3.91 0.38 1.56
CA TYR A 104 3.31 -0.95 1.52
C TYR A 104 2.33 -1.11 2.67
N VAL A 105 1.09 -1.52 2.37
CA VAL A 105 0.07 -1.82 3.38
C VAL A 105 0.04 -3.32 3.62
N LEU A 106 0.39 -3.75 4.84
CA LEU A 106 0.47 -5.13 5.26
C LEU A 106 -0.64 -5.43 6.25
N THR A 107 -1.55 -6.32 5.87
CA THR A 107 -2.64 -6.76 6.74
C THR A 107 -2.51 -8.27 6.96
N PRO A 108 -2.31 -8.75 8.19
CA PRO A 108 -1.91 -10.14 8.47
C PRO A 108 -3.06 -11.16 8.41
N PHE A 109 -4.23 -10.81 7.85
CA PHE A 109 -5.41 -11.69 7.80
C PHE A 109 -5.40 -12.59 6.58
N THR A 110 -4.85 -13.80 6.73
CA THR A 110 -4.79 -14.80 5.65
C THR A 110 -6.14 -15.45 5.33
N ARG A 111 -7.06 -15.46 6.30
CA ARG A 111 -8.42 -15.99 6.14
C ARG A 111 -9.48 -14.89 6.27
N THR A 112 -10.52 -14.99 5.44
CA THR A 112 -11.61 -14.01 5.37
C THR A 112 -12.34 -13.92 6.71
N MET A 113 -12.52 -15.04 7.41
CA MET A 113 -13.16 -15.04 8.73
C MET A 113 -12.37 -14.29 9.79
N ASP A 114 -11.03 -14.38 9.76
CA ASP A 114 -10.18 -13.63 10.69
C ASP A 114 -10.25 -12.13 10.41
N PHE A 115 -10.26 -11.76 9.12
CA PHE A 115 -10.50 -10.38 8.68
C PHE A 115 -11.86 -9.87 9.18
N ILE A 116 -12.96 -10.61 8.96
CA ILE A 116 -14.31 -10.20 9.36
C ILE A 116 -14.39 -9.99 10.88
N ARG A 117 -13.79 -10.91 11.66
CA ARG A 117 -13.76 -10.81 13.13
C ARG A 117 -13.00 -9.56 13.58
N ALA A 118 -11.80 -9.35 13.04
CA ALA A 118 -11.00 -8.16 13.37
C ALA A 118 -11.73 -6.86 12.99
N HIS A 119 -12.38 -6.83 11.83
CA HIS A 119 -13.13 -5.66 11.39
C HIS A 119 -14.32 -5.35 12.29
N ARG A 120 -15.11 -6.35 12.70
CA ARG A 120 -16.25 -6.17 13.60
C ARG A 120 -15.85 -5.68 14.99
N ASN A 121 -14.68 -6.07 15.46
CA ASN A 121 -14.16 -5.67 16.76
C ASN A 121 -13.40 -4.32 16.72
N GLY A 122 -13.27 -3.71 15.54
CA GLY A 122 -12.50 -2.46 15.38
C GLY A 122 -10.98 -2.65 15.45
N ASP A 123 -10.49 -3.88 15.32
CA ASP A 123 -9.07 -4.22 15.42
C ASP A 123 -8.38 -4.37 14.05
N PHE A 124 -9.13 -4.26 12.96
CA PHE A 124 -8.59 -4.41 11.60
C PHE A 124 -7.39 -3.50 11.35
N THR A 125 -7.54 -2.18 11.51
CA THR A 125 -6.45 -1.21 11.31
C THR A 125 -5.37 -1.30 12.39
N ARG A 126 -5.71 -1.80 13.59
CA ARG A 126 -4.76 -2.03 14.69
C ARG A 126 -3.81 -3.19 14.42
N HIS A 127 -4.19 -4.12 13.56
CA HIS A 127 -3.32 -5.23 13.14
C HIS A 127 -2.64 -4.97 11.79
N SER A 128 -3.09 -3.97 11.03
CA SER A 128 -2.40 -3.52 9.83
C SER A 128 -1.13 -2.73 10.18
N THR A 129 -0.08 -2.97 9.40
CA THR A 129 1.20 -2.26 9.50
C THR A 129 1.54 -1.69 8.14
N LEU A 130 2.11 -0.49 8.11
CA LEU A 130 2.60 0.15 6.91
C LEU A 130 4.12 0.21 6.92
N ILE A 131 4.73 0.08 5.74
CA ILE A 131 6.17 0.24 5.57
C ILE A 131 6.39 1.27 4.48
N ASP A 132 7.02 2.38 4.84
CA ASP A 132 7.52 3.35 3.87
C ASP A 132 8.53 2.65 2.94
N VAL A 133 8.41 2.88 1.64
CA VAL A 133 9.31 2.28 0.64
C VAL A 133 10.78 2.62 0.91
N TYR A 134 11.07 3.78 1.53
CA TYR A 134 12.44 4.18 1.91
C TYR A 134 12.99 3.43 3.13
N ASN A 135 12.12 2.84 3.95
CA ASN A 135 12.54 2.05 5.10
C ASN A 135 12.84 0.59 4.73
N ILE A 136 12.70 0.23 3.45
CA ILE A 136 13.08 -1.09 2.97
C ILE A 136 14.61 -1.17 2.90
N PRO A 137 15.27 -2.01 3.71
CA PRO A 137 16.72 -2.12 3.74
C PRO A 137 17.23 -2.48 2.34
N PHE A 138 18.25 -1.75 1.90
CA PHE A 138 18.84 -1.89 0.57
C PHE A 138 17.83 -1.81 -0.59
N GLY A 139 16.69 -1.11 -0.42
CA GLY A 139 15.60 -1.07 -1.40
C GLY A 139 16.02 -0.58 -2.80
N GLY A 140 17.04 0.29 -2.88
CA GLY A 140 17.61 0.75 -4.15
C GLY A 140 18.46 -0.29 -4.90
N LYS A 141 18.92 -1.36 -4.22
CA LYS A 141 19.78 -2.39 -4.81
C LYS A 141 18.94 -3.56 -5.33
N GLN A 142 19.15 -3.92 -6.59
CA GLN A 142 18.52 -5.07 -7.22
C GLN A 142 19.33 -6.35 -6.97
N THR A 143 19.24 -6.88 -5.74
CA THR A 143 19.91 -8.14 -5.36
C THR A 143 19.09 -9.38 -5.73
N GLN A 144 17.78 -9.24 -5.89
CA GLN A 144 16.85 -10.31 -6.24
C GLN A 144 15.61 -9.75 -6.96
N LYS A 145 14.85 -10.61 -7.67
CA LYS A 145 13.61 -10.21 -8.34
C LYS A 145 12.49 -9.86 -7.35
N THR A 146 12.40 -10.62 -6.27
CA THR A 146 11.36 -10.46 -5.25
C THR A 146 11.95 -10.59 -3.86
N ARG A 147 11.45 -9.81 -2.90
CA ARG A 147 11.75 -9.97 -1.48
C ARG A 147 10.52 -10.51 -0.75
N THR A 148 10.73 -11.21 0.35
CA THR A 148 9.65 -11.66 1.22
C THR A 148 9.66 -10.86 2.52
N ILE A 149 8.53 -10.27 2.86
CA ILE A 149 8.29 -9.70 4.19
C ILE A 149 7.64 -10.78 5.05
N LYS A 150 8.16 -10.99 6.27
CA LYS A 150 7.59 -11.86 7.30
C LYS A 150 7.00 -10.99 8.40
N TYR A 151 5.72 -11.17 8.66
CA TYR A 151 5.00 -10.47 9.72
C TYR A 151 5.08 -11.30 11.01
N ILE A 152 5.82 -10.79 12.00
CA ILE A 152 5.91 -11.42 13.32
C ILE A 152 4.85 -10.80 14.24
N SER A 153 4.78 -9.48 14.29
CA SER A 153 3.76 -8.72 15.01
C SER A 153 3.63 -7.32 14.44
N ARG A 154 2.66 -6.52 14.93
CA ARG A 154 2.38 -5.15 14.49
C ARG A 154 3.62 -4.27 14.36
N ASN A 155 4.54 -4.37 15.33
CA ASN A 155 5.76 -3.55 15.41
C ASN A 155 7.04 -4.34 15.11
N ASN A 156 6.91 -5.60 14.69
CA ASN A 156 8.05 -6.45 14.40
C ASN A 156 7.85 -7.13 13.05
N ILE A 157 8.47 -6.54 12.04
CA ILE A 157 8.46 -7.02 10.67
C ILE A 157 9.89 -7.30 10.25
N GLU A 158 10.08 -8.42 9.57
CA GLU A 158 11.35 -8.79 8.97
C GLU A 158 11.21 -8.86 7.45
N ILE A 159 12.29 -8.58 6.72
CA ILE A 159 12.34 -8.69 5.27
C ILE A 159 13.60 -9.41 4.84
N THR A 160 13.48 -10.25 3.80
CA THR A 160 14.64 -10.93 3.23
C THR A 160 15.59 -9.97 2.53
N ASP A 161 16.87 -9.99 2.89
CA ASP A 161 17.94 -9.40 2.11
C ASP A 161 19.20 -10.28 2.03
N PRO A 162 19.65 -10.59 0.82
CA PRO A 162 18.87 -11.38 -0.14
C PRO A 162 18.45 -12.76 0.42
N TRP A 163 19.17 -13.30 1.41
CA TRP A 163 18.97 -14.66 1.93
C TRP A 163 18.64 -14.74 3.42
N LYS A 164 18.76 -13.63 4.15
CA LYS A 164 18.49 -13.56 5.59
C LYS A 164 17.35 -12.60 5.87
N TYR A 165 16.57 -12.87 6.90
CA TYR A 165 15.56 -11.95 7.39
C TYR A 165 16.23 -10.90 8.26
N GLU A 166 16.09 -9.65 7.86
CA GLU A 166 16.53 -8.48 8.61
C GLU A 166 15.32 -7.70 9.10
N LYS A 167 15.43 -7.13 10.30
CA LYS A 167 14.34 -6.34 10.88
C LYS A 167 14.19 -5.03 10.10
N VAL A 168 12.94 -4.67 9.80
CA VAL A 168 12.62 -3.33 9.27
C VAL A 168 12.71 -2.34 10.43
N GLU A 169 13.62 -1.38 10.33
CA GLU A 169 13.94 -0.46 11.44
C GLU A 169 12.74 0.39 11.86
N LYS A 170 11.98 0.89 10.88
CA LYS A 170 10.84 1.76 11.11
C LYS A 170 9.62 1.26 10.34
N VAL A 171 8.59 0.94 11.10
CA VAL A 171 7.24 0.64 10.61
C VAL A 171 6.30 1.76 11.04
N PHE A 172 5.25 1.97 10.26
CA PHE A 172 4.21 2.95 10.53
C PHE A 172 2.91 2.23 10.85
N LEU A 173 2.17 2.79 11.79
CA LEU A 173 0.83 2.35 12.12
C LEU A 173 -0.19 3.21 11.40
N PHE A 174 -1.44 2.73 11.33
CA PHE A 174 -2.54 3.48 10.76
C PHE A 174 -2.65 4.87 11.40
N GLU A 175 -2.55 4.94 12.73
CA GLU A 175 -2.65 6.17 13.51
C GLU A 175 -1.49 7.13 13.26
N ASP A 176 -0.29 6.61 12.99
CA ASP A 176 0.89 7.42 12.66
C ASP A 176 0.69 8.13 11.32
N ILE A 177 0.10 7.43 10.34
CA ILE A 177 -0.22 7.99 9.02
C ILE A 177 -1.31 9.04 9.13
N ILE A 178 -2.39 8.74 9.85
CA ILE A 178 -3.46 9.72 10.08
C ILE A 178 -2.92 10.96 10.78
N SER A 179 -2.10 10.79 11.81
CA SER A 179 -1.48 11.93 12.53
C SER A 179 -0.58 12.74 11.61
N SER A 180 0.28 12.08 10.83
CA SER A 180 1.18 12.75 9.88
C SER A 180 0.42 13.55 8.81
N ILE A 181 -0.73 13.05 8.35
CA ILE A 181 -1.63 13.76 7.43
C ILE A 181 -2.23 15.00 8.11
N LEU A 182 -2.80 14.82 9.31
CA LEU A 182 -3.47 15.89 10.04
C LEU A 182 -2.51 17.01 10.45
N GLU A 183 -1.26 16.66 10.74
CA GLU A 183 -0.17 17.58 11.10
C GLU A 183 0.61 18.10 9.89
N GLU A 184 0.23 17.69 8.67
CA GLU A 184 0.86 18.10 7.41
C GLU A 184 2.37 17.79 7.34
N ARG A 185 2.79 16.68 7.96
CA ARG A 185 4.18 16.20 7.96
C ARG A 185 4.53 15.33 6.74
N ILE A 186 3.60 15.20 5.80
CA ILE A 186 3.76 14.42 4.57
C ILE A 186 4.12 15.36 3.43
N GLY A 187 5.06 14.92 2.58
CA GLY A 187 5.50 15.69 1.44
C GLY A 187 4.35 16.08 0.50
N LYS A 188 4.41 17.31 -0.01
CA LYS A 188 3.41 17.86 -0.94
C LYS A 188 3.80 17.48 -2.36
N LYS A 189 3.29 16.35 -2.84
CA LYS A 189 3.22 16.06 -4.27
C LYS A 189 2.03 16.82 -4.86
N VAL A 190 2.33 18.02 -5.37
CA VAL A 190 1.37 18.87 -6.08
C VAL A 190 1.15 18.30 -7.49
N PRO A 191 -0.11 18.07 -7.89
CA PRO A 191 -0.44 17.72 -9.27
C PRO A 191 0.14 18.71 -10.28
N VAL A 192 0.73 18.20 -11.36
CA VAL A 192 1.23 19.03 -12.47
C VAL A 192 0.04 19.47 -13.33
N GLU A 193 0.07 20.69 -13.87
CA GLU A 193 -0.92 21.15 -14.85
C GLU A 193 -0.87 20.31 -16.13
N LEU A 194 -2.04 19.99 -16.69
CA LEU A 194 -2.21 19.09 -17.85
C LEU A 194 -1.39 19.51 -19.07
N ASP A 195 -1.16 20.81 -19.26
CA ASP A 195 -0.46 21.35 -20.43
C ASP A 195 1.04 21.02 -20.43
N ILE A 196 1.63 20.68 -19.27
CA ILE A 196 3.04 20.30 -19.12
C ILE A 196 3.27 18.82 -19.47
N ILE A 197 2.22 17.99 -19.46
CA ILE A 197 2.33 16.53 -19.53
C ILE A 197 2.52 16.02 -20.97
N LYS A 198 2.17 16.86 -21.96
CA LYS A 198 2.24 16.53 -23.39
C LYS A 198 3.66 16.35 -23.94
N SER A 199 4.72 16.66 -23.16
CA SER A 199 6.11 16.60 -23.61
C SER A 199 6.91 15.39 -23.12
N TYR A 200 6.33 14.46 -22.37
CA TYR A 200 7.07 13.33 -21.80
C TYR A 200 6.96 12.07 -22.66
N ASP A 201 7.94 11.90 -23.55
CA ASP A 201 8.10 10.75 -24.47
C ASP A 201 8.97 9.62 -23.89
N GLU A 202 9.17 9.59 -22.56
CA GLU A 202 9.97 8.55 -21.90
C GLU A 202 9.15 7.31 -21.54
N GLU A 203 9.76 6.12 -21.63
CA GLU A 203 9.15 4.86 -21.19
C GLU A 203 8.74 4.93 -19.70
N ARG A 204 7.43 5.02 -19.46
CA ARG A 204 6.85 5.09 -18.11
C ARG A 204 6.88 3.71 -17.47
N LYS A 205 7.71 3.54 -16.44
CA LYS A 205 7.83 2.26 -15.72
C LYS A 205 6.66 2.01 -14.76
N TYR A 206 6.12 0.81 -14.74
CA TYR A 206 4.98 0.47 -13.90
C TYR A 206 5.39 0.18 -12.44
N GLY A 207 4.72 0.84 -11.48
CA GLY A 207 5.03 0.72 -10.05
C GLY A 207 4.31 -0.42 -9.32
N GLY A 208 3.39 -1.14 -9.97
CA GLY A 208 2.46 -2.07 -9.30
C GLY A 208 1.08 -1.46 -9.11
N GLN A 209 0.11 -2.22 -8.59
CA GLN A 209 -1.26 -1.73 -8.46
C GLN A 209 -1.32 -0.81 -7.25
N ASN A 210 -1.27 0.49 -7.52
CA ASN A 210 -1.21 1.52 -6.50
C ASN A 210 -2.59 2.18 -6.32
N TYR A 211 -2.87 2.61 -5.10
CA TYR A 211 -3.92 3.56 -4.81
C TYR A 211 -3.28 4.89 -4.42
N TYR A 212 -3.66 5.95 -5.11
CA TYR A 212 -3.26 7.30 -4.80
C TYR A 212 -4.36 7.95 -3.97
N LEU A 213 -4.02 8.32 -2.74
CA LEU A 213 -4.89 9.13 -1.90
C LEU A 213 -4.44 10.58 -2.02
N HIS A 214 -5.30 11.38 -2.62
CA HIS A 214 -5.15 12.81 -2.68
C HIS A 214 -6.11 13.47 -1.68
N PHE A 215 -5.63 14.42 -0.88
CA PHE A 215 -6.48 15.10 0.08
C PHE A 215 -6.24 16.60 0.09
N THR A 216 -7.34 17.35 0.10
CA THR A 216 -7.37 18.82 0.15
C THR A 216 -8.16 19.28 1.35
N ARG A 217 -7.76 20.41 1.95
CA ARG A 217 -8.50 20.97 3.08
C ARG A 217 -9.91 21.36 2.62
N ARG A 218 -10.91 21.11 3.48
CA ARG A 218 -12.22 21.74 3.30
C ARG A 218 -12.06 23.24 3.53
N GLY A 219 -12.56 24.03 2.58
CA GLY A 219 -12.65 25.49 2.71
C GLY A 219 -13.68 25.91 3.74
#